data_AF-A0A9E4ETS2-F1
#
_entry.id   AF-A0A9E4ETS2-F1
#
_cell.length_a   1.000
_cell.length_b   1.000
_cell.length_c   1.000
_cell.angle_alpha   90.00
_cell.angle_beta   90.00
_cell.angle_gamma   90.00
#
_symmetry.space_group_name_H-M   'P 1'
#
loop_
_entity.id
_entity.type
_entity.pdbx_description
1 polymer ?
#
loop_
_entity_poly.entity_id
_entity_poly.type
_entity_poly.pdbx_seq_one_letter_code
_entity_poly.pdbx_strand_id
1 'polypeptide(L)'
;SIEEATEGLLVLEGVQALVQAYRQMGHFVARLDPLGYNRQNLPLLDLTEFGLAEEDLKKTVGNGSFLGRTDGTLKGLLSKLKTTYCRSIGVEYMDIPDKEQRDWLQERVEPCLNNPNLSEDATRRVLARLIAAEEFEQFLHTRYVGQKRFSLEGAESMVPLLDELVSTG
;
A
#
# COMPACT_ATOMS: atom_id res chain seq x y z
N SER A 1 -20.54 -25.27 22.86
CA SER A 1 -21.77 -24.70 23.47
C SER A 1 -22.22 -23.45 22.72
N ILE A 2 -23.44 -22.93 22.96
CA ILE A 2 -23.96 -21.73 22.27
C ILE A 2 -22.99 -20.53 22.43
N GLU A 3 -22.36 -20.37 23.60
CA GLU A 3 -21.34 -19.35 23.87
C GLU A 3 -20.14 -19.39 22.93
N GLU A 4 -19.53 -20.56 22.69
CA GLU A 4 -18.38 -20.69 21.77
C GLU A 4 -18.75 -20.34 20.33
N ALA A 5 -19.99 -20.61 19.92
CA ALA A 5 -20.48 -20.26 18.59
C ALA A 5 -20.68 -18.74 18.45
N THR A 6 -21.17 -18.08 19.50
CA THR A 6 -21.32 -16.61 19.54
C THR A 6 -19.98 -15.90 19.58
N GLU A 7 -19.02 -16.41 20.37
CA GLU A 7 -17.66 -15.86 20.43
C GLU A 7 -16.95 -15.98 19.07
N GLY A 8 -17.08 -17.13 18.40
CA GLY A 8 -16.55 -17.32 17.05
C GLY A 8 -17.15 -16.36 16.01
N LEU A 9 -18.44 -16.04 16.11
CA LEU A 9 -19.10 -15.09 15.22
C LEU A 9 -18.58 -13.66 15.43
N LEU A 10 -18.45 -13.22 16.68
CA LEU A 10 -17.93 -11.88 17.02
C LEU A 10 -16.50 -11.67 16.51
N VAL A 11 -15.65 -12.69 16.62
CA VAL A 11 -14.28 -12.65 16.08
C VAL A 11 -14.30 -12.50 14.56
N LEU A 12 -15.19 -13.21 13.86
CA LEU A 12 -15.29 -13.09 12.39
C LEU A 12 -15.78 -11.70 11.96
N GLU A 13 -16.76 -11.13 12.66
CA GLU A 13 -17.23 -9.75 12.40
C GLU A 13 -16.12 -8.73 12.64
N GLY A 14 -15.40 -8.84 13.76
CA GLY A 14 -14.24 -7.99 14.06
C GLY A 14 -13.14 -8.08 12.99
N VAL A 15 -12.87 -9.29 12.48
CA VAL A 15 -11.88 -9.52 11.42
C VAL A 15 -12.32 -8.89 10.09
N GLN A 16 -13.61 -8.96 9.73
CA GLN A 16 -14.13 -8.28 8.53
C GLN A 16 -14.07 -6.75 8.68
N ALA A 17 -14.42 -6.22 9.84
CA ALA A 17 -14.34 -4.81 10.15
C ALA A 17 -12.89 -4.29 10.09
N LEU A 18 -11.93 -5.08 10.60
CA LEU A 18 -10.49 -4.78 10.51
C LEU A 18 -10.03 -4.67 9.05
N VAL A 19 -10.41 -5.64 8.19
CA VAL A 19 -10.06 -5.59 6.76
C VAL A 19 -10.63 -4.33 6.10
N GLN A 20 -11.89 -3.98 6.41
CA GLN A 20 -12.49 -2.75 5.88
C GLN A 20 -11.79 -1.49 6.38
N ALA A 21 -11.43 -1.42 7.66
CA ALA A 21 -10.73 -0.27 8.20
C ALA A 21 -9.37 -0.05 7.50
N TYR A 22 -8.63 -1.13 7.19
CA TYR A 22 -7.39 -1.01 6.41
C TYR A 22 -7.61 -0.55 4.97
N ARG A 23 -8.70 -0.98 4.32
CA ARG A 23 -9.08 -0.50 2.97
C ARG A 23 -9.40 1.00 2.97
N GLN A 24 -10.10 1.46 4.00
CA GLN A 24 -10.54 2.85 4.09
C GLN A 24 -9.43 3.78 4.59
N MET A 25 -8.63 3.35 5.56
CA MET A 25 -7.75 4.25 6.33
C MET A 25 -6.28 3.86 6.31
N GLY A 26 -5.91 2.73 5.70
CA GLY A 26 -4.52 2.26 5.69
C GLY A 26 -3.54 3.26 5.06
N HIS A 27 -4.00 4.06 4.10
CA HIS A 27 -3.21 5.10 3.45
C HIS A 27 -2.74 6.20 4.43
N PHE A 28 -3.44 6.44 5.55
CA PHE A 28 -3.02 7.44 6.56
C PHE A 28 -1.74 7.05 7.31
N VAL A 29 -1.38 5.77 7.30
CA VAL A 29 -0.15 5.24 7.92
C VAL A 29 0.82 4.66 6.88
N ALA A 30 0.57 4.95 5.60
CA ALA A 30 1.51 4.61 4.54
C ALA A 30 2.79 5.47 4.63
N ARG A 31 3.90 4.89 4.18
CA ARG A 31 5.24 5.51 4.18
C ARG A 31 5.46 6.30 2.89
N LEU A 32 4.78 7.44 2.79
CA LEU A 32 4.76 8.27 1.58
C LEU A 32 5.82 9.37 1.59
N ASP A 33 6.26 9.81 2.76
CA ASP A 33 7.28 10.84 2.89
C ASP A 33 8.69 10.23 2.76
N PRO A 34 9.46 10.55 1.70
CA PRO A 34 10.82 10.08 1.52
C PRO A 34 11.81 10.66 2.55
N LEU A 35 11.46 11.76 3.23
CA LEU A 35 12.27 12.35 4.31
C LEU A 35 12.05 11.66 5.66
N GLY A 36 11.06 10.77 5.75
CA GLY A 36 10.85 9.90 6.91
C GLY A 36 9.84 10.40 7.95
N TYR A 37 9.16 11.54 7.76
CA TYR A 37 8.13 12.04 8.67
C TYR A 37 6.77 11.33 8.47
N ASN A 38 6.80 10.01 8.49
CA ASN A 38 5.62 9.17 8.28
C ASN A 38 4.92 8.88 9.61
N ARG A 39 3.58 8.90 9.61
CA ARG A 39 2.76 8.49 10.75
C ARG A 39 2.94 6.99 10.98
N GLN A 40 3.33 6.61 12.20
CA GLN A 40 3.59 5.19 12.52
C GLN A 40 2.34 4.40 12.93
N ASN A 41 1.37 5.05 13.56
CA ASN A 41 0.13 4.41 13.99
C ASN A 41 -1.08 5.32 13.83
N LEU A 42 -2.24 4.69 13.67
CA LEU A 42 -3.56 5.29 13.68
C LEU A 42 -4.40 4.49 14.69
N PRO A 43 -4.81 5.08 15.83
CA PRO A 43 -5.55 4.36 16.87
C PRO A 43 -6.81 3.64 16.37
N LEU A 44 -7.45 4.17 15.32
CA LEU A 44 -8.61 3.56 14.66
C LEU A 44 -8.30 2.24 13.93
N LEU A 45 -7.03 1.85 13.82
CA LEU A 45 -6.59 0.56 13.28
C LEU A 45 -6.10 -0.39 14.37
N ASP A 46 -6.20 -0.01 15.65
CA ASP A 46 -5.82 -0.88 16.77
C ASP A 46 -6.84 -2.02 16.90
N LEU A 47 -6.36 -3.23 17.26
CA LEU A 47 -7.19 -4.44 17.30
C LEU A 47 -8.40 -4.32 18.23
N THR A 48 -8.24 -3.56 19.32
CA THR A 48 -9.26 -3.33 20.34
C THR A 48 -10.50 -2.63 19.79
N GLU A 49 -10.36 -1.81 18.75
CA GLU A 49 -11.49 -1.14 18.08
C GLU A 49 -12.43 -2.14 17.38
N PHE A 50 -11.94 -3.37 17.14
CA PHE A 50 -12.66 -4.44 16.47
C PHE A 50 -13.04 -5.58 17.42
N GLY A 51 -12.89 -5.38 18.74
CA GLY A 51 -13.12 -6.44 19.73
C GLY A 51 -12.11 -7.60 19.66
N LEU A 52 -10.95 -7.37 19.04
CA LEU A 52 -9.86 -8.35 18.91
C LEU A 52 -8.75 -7.99 19.92
N ALA A 53 -8.10 -9.01 20.46
CA ALA A 53 -7.00 -8.86 21.41
C ALA A 53 -5.69 -9.45 20.87
N GLU A 54 -4.57 -9.16 21.52
CA GLU A 54 -3.26 -9.69 21.08
C GLU A 54 -3.18 -11.21 21.20
N GLU A 55 -3.92 -11.80 22.13
CA GLU A 55 -4.03 -13.24 22.31
C GLU A 55 -4.65 -13.92 21.07
N ASP A 56 -5.48 -13.20 20.33
CA ASP A 56 -6.16 -13.68 19.13
C ASP A 56 -5.24 -13.75 17.91
N LEU A 57 -4.04 -13.13 17.96
CA LEU A 57 -3.10 -13.11 16.83
C LEU A 57 -2.75 -14.49 16.30
N LYS A 58 -2.77 -15.51 17.16
CA LYS A 58 -2.47 -16.90 16.80
C LYS A 58 -3.71 -17.70 16.37
N LYS A 59 -4.92 -17.17 16.56
CA LYS A 59 -6.17 -17.84 16.17
C LYS A 59 -6.29 -17.88 14.65
N THR A 60 -6.87 -18.97 14.15
CA THR A 60 -7.21 -19.12 12.73
C THR A 60 -8.55 -18.43 12.48
N VAL A 61 -8.53 -17.35 11.70
CA VAL A 61 -9.70 -16.49 11.42
C VAL A 61 -10.05 -16.42 9.93
N GLY A 62 -9.24 -17.05 9.07
CA GLY A 62 -9.39 -16.95 7.62
C GLY A 62 -8.96 -15.57 7.11
N ASN A 63 -9.60 -15.10 6.02
CA ASN A 63 -9.16 -13.88 5.31
C ASN A 63 -10.04 -12.65 5.54
N GLY A 64 -11.20 -12.75 6.20
CA GLY A 64 -12.02 -11.56 6.50
C GLY A 64 -12.46 -10.73 5.28
N SER A 65 -12.68 -11.36 4.12
CA SER A 65 -12.91 -10.72 2.80
C SER A 65 -11.67 -10.19 2.06
N PHE A 66 -10.48 -10.30 2.62
CA PHE A 66 -9.23 -10.00 1.91
C PHE A 66 -8.96 -11.01 0.79
N LEU A 67 -8.65 -10.52 -0.41
CA LEU A 67 -8.47 -11.35 -1.61
C LEU A 67 -7.05 -11.92 -1.75
N GLY A 68 -6.08 -11.39 -0.99
CA GLY A 68 -4.71 -11.89 -0.98
C GLY A 68 -4.54 -13.18 -0.18
N ARG A 69 -3.46 -13.93 -0.49
CA ARG A 69 -3.13 -15.17 0.23
C ARG A 69 -2.58 -14.87 1.63
N THR A 70 -3.16 -15.51 2.64
CA THR A 70 -2.70 -15.47 4.04
C THR A 70 -2.43 -16.88 4.54
N ASP A 71 -1.81 -17.01 5.72
CA ASP A 71 -1.66 -18.29 6.42
C ASP A 71 -2.92 -18.70 7.22
N GLY A 72 -3.99 -17.90 7.14
CA GLY A 72 -5.26 -18.09 7.84
C GLY A 72 -5.26 -17.57 9.29
N THR A 73 -4.12 -17.11 9.83
CA THR A 73 -4.03 -16.55 11.18
C THR A 73 -4.32 -15.05 11.18
N LEU A 74 -4.82 -14.52 12.30
CA LEU A 74 -5.05 -13.07 12.44
C LEU A 74 -3.74 -12.30 12.27
N LYS A 75 -2.63 -12.80 12.81
CA LYS A 75 -1.30 -12.19 12.64
C LYS A 75 -0.87 -12.14 11.17
N GLY A 76 -1.08 -13.22 10.43
CA GLY A 76 -0.77 -13.29 9.01
C GLY A 76 -1.61 -12.31 8.21
N LEU A 77 -2.92 -12.28 8.45
CA LEU A 77 -3.84 -11.31 7.84
C LEU A 77 -3.41 -9.87 8.11
N LEU A 78 -3.16 -9.50 9.38
CA LEU A 78 -2.72 -8.16 9.78
C LEU A 78 -1.42 -7.74 9.06
N SER A 79 -0.47 -8.67 8.96
CA SER A 79 0.79 -8.44 8.23
C SER A 79 0.56 -8.17 6.74
N LYS A 80 -0.36 -8.90 6.11
CA LYS A 80 -0.72 -8.70 4.70
C LYS A 80 -1.48 -7.39 4.48
N LEU A 81 -2.39 -7.01 5.37
CA LEU A 81 -3.07 -5.72 5.32
C LEU A 81 -2.08 -4.56 5.41
N LYS A 82 -1.16 -4.58 6.40
CA LYS A 82 -0.09 -3.59 6.53
C LYS A 82 0.83 -3.53 5.29
N THR A 83 1.16 -4.69 4.72
CA THR A 83 1.97 -4.76 3.50
C THR A 83 1.26 -4.13 2.30
N THR A 84 -0.06 -4.34 2.19
CA THR A 84 -0.87 -3.91 1.04
C THR A 84 -1.21 -2.42 1.10
N TYR A 85 -1.60 -1.92 2.27
CA TYR A 85 -2.19 -0.58 2.42
C TYR A 85 -1.30 0.46 3.12
N CYS A 86 -0.21 0.04 3.77
CA CYS A 86 0.60 0.92 4.64
C CYS A 86 2.09 0.99 4.24
N ARG A 87 2.44 0.54 3.04
CA ARG A 87 3.81 0.58 2.50
C ARG A 87 4.09 1.91 1.80
N SER A 88 4.89 1.91 0.74
CA SER A 88 5.25 3.10 -0.05
C SER A 88 4.15 3.55 -1.02
N ILE A 89 2.98 2.89 -1.00
CA ILE A 89 1.82 3.24 -1.82
C ILE A 89 0.61 3.32 -0.88
N GLY A 90 -0.03 4.48 -0.85
CA GLY A 90 -1.31 4.69 -0.16
C GLY A 90 -2.43 4.56 -1.17
N VAL A 91 -3.40 3.68 -0.90
CA VAL A 91 -4.54 3.45 -1.80
C VAL A 91 -5.78 4.08 -1.18
N GLU A 92 -6.36 5.05 -1.88
CA GLU A 92 -7.60 5.73 -1.50
C GLU A 92 -8.63 5.50 -2.60
N TYR A 93 -9.66 4.72 -2.30
CA TYR A 93 -10.67 4.35 -3.28
C TYR A 93 -12.05 4.04 -2.69
N MET A 94 -12.15 3.95 -1.36
CA MET A 94 -13.39 3.53 -0.70
C MET A 94 -14.52 4.56 -0.84
N ASP A 95 -14.19 5.82 -1.11
CA ASP A 95 -15.16 6.89 -1.36
C ASP A 95 -15.74 6.87 -2.79
N ILE A 96 -15.21 6.04 -3.68
CA ILE A 96 -15.81 5.82 -5.01
C ILE A 96 -17.20 5.21 -4.81
N PRO A 97 -18.30 5.81 -5.31
CA PRO A 97 -19.64 5.29 -5.07
C PRO A 97 -19.92 3.96 -5.80
N ASP A 98 -19.29 3.76 -6.96
CA ASP A 98 -19.43 2.57 -7.79
C ASP A 98 -18.74 1.35 -7.18
N LYS A 99 -19.53 0.31 -6.88
CA LYS A 99 -19.02 -0.94 -6.31
C LYS A 99 -18.11 -1.69 -7.27
N GLU A 100 -18.44 -1.73 -8.56
CA GLU A 100 -17.66 -2.47 -9.56
C GLU A 100 -16.25 -1.89 -9.67
N GLN A 101 -16.12 -0.56 -9.61
CA GLN A 101 -14.82 0.11 -9.60
C GLN A 101 -14.01 -0.20 -8.33
N ARG A 102 -14.67 -0.21 -7.15
CA ARG A 102 -14.00 -0.58 -5.89
C ARG A 102 -13.52 -2.03 -5.93
N ASP A 103 -14.34 -2.95 -6.38
CA ASP A 103 -14.00 -4.37 -6.49
C ASP A 103 -12.84 -4.56 -7.49
N TRP A 104 -12.89 -3.88 -8.64
CA TRP A 104 -11.84 -3.93 -9.66
C TRP A 104 -10.47 -3.47 -9.13
N LEU A 105 -10.45 -2.44 -8.27
CA LEU A 105 -9.23 -1.99 -7.58
C LEU A 105 -8.77 -3.02 -6.55
N GLN A 106 -9.68 -3.57 -5.75
CA GLN A 106 -9.36 -4.60 -4.75
C GLN A 106 -8.72 -5.84 -5.39
N GLU A 107 -9.29 -6.32 -6.49
CA GLU A 107 -8.79 -7.49 -7.24
C GLU A 107 -7.39 -7.28 -7.83
N ARG A 108 -6.98 -6.03 -8.06
CA ARG A 108 -5.63 -5.69 -8.53
C ARG A 108 -4.63 -5.52 -7.40
N VAL A 109 -5.05 -4.85 -6.33
CA VAL A 109 -4.18 -4.43 -5.23
C VAL A 109 -3.91 -5.59 -4.27
N GLU A 110 -4.94 -6.30 -3.83
CA GLU A 110 -4.82 -7.27 -2.72
C GLU A 110 -4.07 -8.56 -3.09
N PRO A 111 -4.27 -9.19 -4.25
CA PRO A 111 -3.57 -10.43 -4.58
C PRO A 111 -2.05 -10.27 -4.70
N CYS A 112 -1.58 -9.11 -5.18
CA CYS A 112 -0.16 -8.80 -5.28
C CYS A 112 0.40 -8.04 -4.06
N LEU A 113 -0.43 -7.83 -3.02
CA LEU A 113 -0.08 -7.05 -1.82
C LEU A 113 0.40 -5.63 -2.15
N ASN A 114 -0.19 -5.03 -3.19
CA ASN A 114 0.21 -3.74 -3.74
C ASN A 114 1.72 -3.65 -4.05
N ASN A 115 2.30 -4.77 -4.46
CA ASN A 115 3.73 -4.93 -4.70
C ASN A 115 3.93 -5.77 -5.98
N PRO A 116 3.65 -5.18 -7.16
CA PRO A 116 3.84 -5.87 -8.42
C PRO A 116 5.32 -6.26 -8.58
N ASN A 117 5.56 -7.50 -9.00
CA ASN A 117 6.91 -7.98 -9.23
C ASN A 117 7.40 -7.48 -10.59
N LEU A 118 8.34 -6.53 -10.58
CA LEU A 118 8.98 -6.05 -11.81
C LEU A 118 9.94 -7.12 -12.35
N SER A 119 9.99 -7.26 -13.67
CA SER A 119 11.04 -8.07 -14.29
C SER A 119 12.41 -7.41 -14.09
N GLU A 120 13.47 -8.20 -14.25
CA GLU A 120 14.83 -7.66 -14.17
C GLU A 120 15.06 -6.56 -15.22
N ASP A 121 14.56 -6.76 -16.44
CA ASP A 121 14.66 -5.75 -17.51
C ASP A 121 13.85 -4.48 -17.21
N ALA A 122 12.66 -4.61 -16.62
CA ALA A 122 11.87 -3.46 -16.18
C ALA A 122 12.60 -2.69 -15.07
N THR A 123 13.19 -3.40 -14.11
CA THR A 123 13.99 -2.80 -13.03
C THR A 123 15.20 -2.05 -13.59
N ARG A 124 15.93 -2.65 -14.54
CA ARG A 124 17.06 -2.00 -15.22
C ARG A 124 16.63 -0.77 -16.01
N ARG A 125 15.47 -0.81 -16.68
CA ARG A 125 14.90 0.33 -17.41
C ARG A 125 14.59 1.49 -16.46
N VAL A 126 13.88 1.23 -15.36
CA VAL A 126 13.55 2.25 -14.35
C VAL A 126 14.84 2.88 -13.81
N LEU A 127 15.84 2.07 -13.46
CA LEU A 127 17.14 2.57 -12.99
C LEU A 127 17.84 3.43 -14.04
N ALA A 128 17.87 3.00 -15.30
CA ALA A 128 18.50 3.77 -16.38
C ALA A 128 17.83 5.13 -16.59
N ARG A 129 16.50 5.19 -16.48
CA ARG A 129 15.73 6.45 -16.55
C ARG A 129 16.02 7.39 -15.38
N LEU A 130 16.15 6.85 -14.16
CA LEU A 130 16.54 7.63 -12.98
C LEU A 130 17.94 8.23 -13.14
N ILE A 131 18.92 7.43 -13.58
CA ILE A 131 20.29 7.90 -13.81
C ILE A 131 20.30 9.01 -14.86
N ALA A 132 19.59 8.82 -15.99
CA ALA A 132 19.53 9.82 -17.04
C ALA A 132 18.90 11.15 -16.56
N ALA A 133 17.88 11.09 -15.69
CA ALA A 133 17.26 12.27 -15.10
C ALA A 133 18.25 13.05 -14.21
N GLU A 134 18.95 12.35 -13.32
CA GLU A 134 19.97 12.93 -12.43
C GLU A 134 21.15 13.52 -13.21
N GLU A 135 21.70 12.79 -14.17
CA GLU A 135 22.83 13.25 -15.00
C GLU A 135 22.46 14.52 -15.79
N PHE A 136 21.23 14.59 -16.30
CA PHE A 136 20.75 15.76 -17.02
C PHE A 136 20.65 16.98 -16.10
N GLU A 137 20.13 16.81 -14.88
CA GLU A 137 20.08 17.86 -13.87
C GLU A 137 21.49 18.36 -13.50
N GLN A 138 22.43 17.46 -13.26
CA GLN A 138 23.84 17.81 -12.96
C GLN A 138 24.52 18.54 -14.13
N PHE A 139 24.25 18.12 -15.36
CA PHE A 139 24.75 18.78 -16.57
C PHE A 139 24.23 20.22 -16.66
N LEU A 140 22.93 20.43 -16.47
CA LEU A 140 22.33 21.76 -16.49
C LEU A 140 22.89 22.65 -15.38
N HIS A 141 23.05 22.11 -14.18
CA HIS A 141 23.63 22.81 -13.04
C HIS A 141 25.04 23.32 -13.36
N THR A 142 25.86 22.48 -13.99
CA THR A 142 27.27 22.80 -14.28
C THR A 142 27.42 23.76 -15.47
N ARG A 143 26.61 23.60 -16.52
CA ARG A 143 26.79 24.33 -17.79
C ARG A 143 26.04 25.66 -17.86
N TYR A 144 24.91 25.78 -17.18
CA TYR A 144 24.02 26.93 -17.29
C TYR A 144 23.82 27.62 -15.93
N VAL A 145 24.94 28.01 -15.32
CA VAL A 145 24.95 28.67 -14.01
C VAL A 145 24.17 29.99 -14.06
N GLY A 146 23.31 30.22 -13.07
CA GLY A 146 22.49 31.43 -12.96
C GLY A 146 21.24 31.47 -13.84
N GLN A 147 21.02 30.44 -14.68
CA GLN A 147 19.79 30.31 -15.46
C GLN A 147 18.69 29.61 -14.65
N LYS A 148 17.46 30.13 -14.75
CA LYS A 148 16.29 29.53 -14.10
C LYS A 148 15.86 28.29 -14.87
N ARG A 149 15.90 27.12 -14.22
CA ARG A 149 15.67 25.81 -14.85
C ARG A 149 14.57 24.94 -14.23
N PHE A 150 13.96 25.37 -13.12
CA PHE A 150 12.93 24.61 -12.38
C PHE A 150 13.36 23.15 -12.17
N SER A 151 14.41 22.96 -11.36
CA SER A 151 15.06 21.67 -11.19
C SER A 151 14.09 20.58 -10.74
N LEU A 152 14.33 19.37 -11.25
CA LEU A 152 13.65 18.14 -10.85
C LEU A 152 14.32 17.44 -9.65
N GLU A 153 15.33 18.06 -9.02
CA GLU A 153 16.05 17.47 -7.89
C GLU A 153 15.09 17.07 -6.75
N GLY A 154 15.14 15.79 -6.36
CA GLY A 154 14.23 15.15 -5.41
C GLY A 154 12.93 14.59 -5.99
N ALA A 155 12.65 14.80 -7.29
CA ALA A 155 11.46 14.33 -7.99
C ALA A 155 11.78 13.58 -9.30
N GLU A 156 13.00 13.03 -9.42
CA GLU A 156 13.52 12.33 -10.60
C GLU A 156 12.69 11.11 -10.96
N SER A 157 12.02 10.51 -9.96
CA SER A 157 11.08 9.38 -10.12
C SER A 157 9.89 9.69 -11.04
N MET A 158 9.60 10.96 -11.31
CA MET A 158 8.61 11.36 -12.31
C MET A 158 9.02 10.93 -13.73
N VAL A 159 10.31 10.88 -14.05
CA VAL A 159 10.80 10.49 -15.38
C VAL A 159 10.46 9.03 -15.72
N PRO A 160 10.83 8.02 -14.92
CA PRO A 160 10.42 6.63 -15.19
C PRO A 160 8.90 6.45 -15.13
N LEU A 161 8.17 7.19 -14.29
CA LEU A 161 6.71 7.13 -14.25
C LEU A 161 6.10 7.54 -15.60
N LEU A 162 6.54 8.66 -16.17
CA LEU A 162 6.07 9.13 -17.47
C LEU A 162 6.49 8.22 -18.62
N ASP A 163 7.72 7.67 -18.58
CA ASP A 163 8.21 6.69 -19.57
C ASP A 163 7.31 5.45 -19.60
N GLU A 164 6.90 4.94 -18.43
CA GLU A 164 6.01 3.79 -18.33
C GLU A 164 4.60 4.13 -18.84
N LEU A 165 4.03 5.27 -18.44
CA LEU A 165 2.70 5.71 -18.88
C LEU A 165 2.61 5.84 -20.41
N VAL A 166 3.65 6.38 -21.05
CA VAL A 166 3.70 6.51 -22.51
C VAL A 166 3.94 5.16 -23.20
N SER A 167 4.65 4.23 -22.55
CA SER A 167 4.94 2.92 -23.12
C SER A 167 3.74 1.95 -23.03
N THR A 168 2.86 2.14 -22.05
CA THR A 168 1.68 1.28 -21.81
C THR A 168 0.36 1.87 -22.28
N GLY A 169 0.26 3.20 -22.41
CA GLY A 169 -0.92 3.91 -22.92
C GLY A 169 -1.00 3.94 -24.44
#